data_AF-A0A2G1XAU0-F1
#
_entry.id   AF-A0A2G1XAU0-F1
#
_cell.length_a   1.000
_cell.length_b   1.000
_cell.length_c   1.000
_cell.angle_alpha   90.00
_cell.angle_beta   90.00
_cell.angle_gamma   90.00
#
_symmetry.space_group_name_H-M   'P 1'
#
loop_
_entity.id
_entity.type
_entity.pdbx_description
1 polymer ?
#
loop_
_entity_poly.entity_id
_entity_poly.type
_entity_poly.pdbx_seq_one_letter_code
_entity_poly.pdbx_strand_id
1 'polypeptide(L)'
;MYVPVRPCPTGFALRLFRTPLGTRTAVAFTTRRRLVDCLGPAVPSVRLALPAVSALAAPLGVTEVSVDPQLSAPPVRRSPEDTSPLLLSFPG
;
A
#
# COMPACT_ATOMS: atom_id res chain seq x y z
N MET A 1 -7.50 -3.49 -16.41
CA MET A 1 -7.25 -4.03 -15.06
C MET A 1 -8.07 -3.27 -14.02
N TYR A 2 -8.21 -3.78 -12.81
CA TYR A 2 -8.97 -3.20 -11.70
C TYR A 2 -8.04 -2.38 -10.80
N VAL A 3 -8.35 -1.09 -10.60
CA VAL A 3 -7.48 -0.15 -9.90
C VAL A 3 -8.22 0.47 -8.72
N PRO A 4 -7.67 0.41 -7.50
CA PRO A 4 -8.30 0.97 -6.33
C PRO A 4 -8.29 2.50 -6.38
N VAL A 5 -9.45 3.09 -6.12
CA VAL A 5 -9.65 4.54 -6.11
C VAL A 5 -10.30 4.98 -4.81
N ARG A 6 -10.17 6.27 -4.47
CA ARG A 6 -11.02 6.93 -3.49
C ARG A 6 -12.04 7.80 -4.24
N PRO A 7 -13.34 7.69 -3.94
CA PRO A 7 -14.31 8.66 -4.42
C PRO A 7 -13.98 10.02 -3.80
N CYS A 8 -14.05 11.06 -4.63
CA CYS A 8 -13.93 12.45 -4.22
C CYS A 8 -15.09 13.24 -4.86
N PRO A 9 -15.39 14.46 -4.37
CA PRO A 9 -16.56 15.22 -4.84
C PRO A 9 -16.61 15.46 -6.35
N THR A 10 -15.45 15.47 -7.00
CA THR A 10 -15.29 15.75 -8.44
C THR A 10 -14.91 14.51 -9.26
N GLY A 11 -14.88 13.31 -8.66
CA GLY A 11 -14.55 12.08 -9.38
C GLY A 11 -13.88 11.01 -8.53
N PHE A 12 -12.78 10.45 -9.05
CA PHE A 12 -12.04 9.38 -8.40
C PHE A 12 -10.54 9.70 -8.35
N ALA A 13 -9.96 9.63 -7.16
CA ALA A 13 -8.52 9.75 -6.95
C ALA A 13 -7.88 8.37 -6.87
N LEU A 14 -6.73 8.16 -7.52
CA LEU A 14 -5.96 6.93 -7.37
C LEU A 14 -5.51 6.73 -5.91
N ARG A 15 -5.64 5.50 -5.39
CA ARG A 15 -4.99 5.15 -4.12
C ARG A 15 -3.57 4.70 -4.38
N LEU A 16 -2.62 5.46 -3.83
CA LEU A 16 -1.23 5.04 -3.71
C LEU A 16 -1.02 4.26 -2.42
N PHE A 17 -0.14 3.27 -2.50
CA PHE A 17 0.28 2.42 -1.41
C PHE A 17 1.76 2.62 -1.13
N ARG A 18 2.27 1.98 -0.08
CA ARG A 18 3.70 1.95 0.22
C ARG A 18 4.20 0.53 0.13
N THR A 19 5.39 0.36 -0.45
CA THR A 19 6.14 -0.89 -0.36
C THR A 19 6.66 -1.08 1.07
N PRO A 20 7.10 -2.29 1.46
CA PRO A 20 7.76 -2.52 2.75
C PRO A 20 9.00 -1.64 2.98
N LEU A 21 9.65 -1.20 1.89
CA LEU A 21 10.79 -0.28 1.92
C LEU A 21 10.36 1.21 2.06
N GLY A 22 9.05 1.49 2.14
CA GLY A 22 8.52 2.84 2.34
C GLY A 22 8.26 3.64 1.06
N THR A 23 8.66 3.11 -0.09
CA THR A 23 8.47 3.74 -1.41
C THR A 23 7.00 3.77 -1.81
N ARG A 24 6.54 4.89 -2.38
CA ARG A 24 5.17 5.00 -2.90
C ARG A 24 5.03 4.17 -4.17
N THR A 25 3.98 3.35 -4.24
CA THR A 25 3.67 2.51 -5.40
C THR A 25 2.18 2.59 -5.75
N ALA A 26 1.86 2.54 -7.03
CA ALA A 26 0.49 2.36 -7.48
C ALA A 26 0.18 0.87 -7.59
N VAL A 27 -1.05 0.47 -7.31
CA VAL A 27 -1.44 -0.95 -7.35
C VAL A 27 -2.50 -1.17 -8.41
N ALA A 28 -2.36 -2.25 -9.16
CA ALA A 28 -3.33 -2.70 -10.14
C ALA A 28 -3.61 -4.20 -9.96
N PHE A 29 -4.86 -4.61 -10.15
CA PHE A 29 -5.25 -6.01 -10.05
C PHE A 29 -5.76 -6.53 -11.39
N THR A 30 -5.35 -7.72 -11.78
CA THR A 30 -5.83 -8.35 -13.02
C THR A 30 -7.31 -8.73 -12.91
N THR A 31 -7.76 -9.08 -11.70
CA THR A 31 -9.14 -9.49 -11.43
C THR A 31 -9.75 -8.75 -10.24
N ARG A 32 -11.08 -8.59 -10.24
CA ARG A 32 -11.82 -8.00 -9.12
C ARG A 32 -11.66 -8.83 -7.85
N ARG A 33 -11.60 -10.17 -7.98
CA ARG A 33 -11.42 -11.09 -6.86
C ARG A 33 -10.11 -10.82 -6.12
N ARG A 34 -8.98 -10.73 -6.83
CA ARG A 34 -7.68 -10.38 -6.22
C ARG A 34 -7.69 -9.03 -5.49
N LEU A 35 -8.39 -8.04 -6.05
CA LEU A 35 -8.57 -6.75 -5.39
C LEU A 35 -9.33 -6.90 -4.07
N VAL A 36 -10.45 -7.64 -4.07
CA VAL A 36 -11.27 -7.88 -2.88
C VAL A 36 -10.53 -8.70 -1.84
N ASP A 37 -9.78 -9.71 -2.27
CA ASP A 37 -8.97 -10.55 -1.38
C ASP A 37 -7.86 -9.72 -0.70
N CYS A 38 -7.30 -8.71 -1.38
CA CYS A 38 -6.23 -7.88 -0.83
C CYS A 38 -6.73 -6.66 -0.04
N LEU A 39 -7.77 -5.97 -0.50
CA LEU A 39 -8.18 -4.69 0.07
C LEU A 39 -9.54 -4.74 0.77
N GLY A 40 -10.25 -5.87 0.65
CA GLY A 40 -11.61 -6.05 1.12
C GLY A 40 -12.68 -5.67 0.09
N PRO A 41 -13.93 -6.13 0.29
CA PRO A 41 -15.02 -5.96 -0.67
C PRO A 41 -15.52 -4.52 -0.78
N ALA A 42 -15.27 -3.69 0.24
CA ALA A 42 -15.75 -2.31 0.31
C ALA A 42 -14.90 -1.30 -0.48
N VAL A 43 -13.81 -1.73 -1.13
CA VAL A 43 -12.92 -0.80 -1.83
C VAL A 43 -13.43 -0.47 -3.23
N PRO A 44 -13.79 0.81 -3.50
CA PRO A 44 -14.15 1.23 -4.85
C PRO A 44 -12.97 1.07 -5.81
N SER A 45 -13.29 0.57 -7.01
CA SER A 45 -12.31 0.33 -8.06
C SER A 45 -12.85 0.73 -9.43
N VAL A 46 -11.95 1.13 -10.32
CA VAL A 46 -12.24 1.49 -11.71
C VAL A 46 -11.45 0.61 -12.67
N ARG A 47 -11.94 0.46 -13.90
CA ARG A 47 -11.19 -0.21 -14.97
C ARG A 47 -10.28 0.78 -15.68
N LEU A 48 -8.98 0.56 -15.60
CA LEU A 48 -7.96 1.35 -16.31
C LEU A 48 -6.94 0.43 -16.99
N ALA A 49 -6.20 0.97 -17.96
CA ALA A 49 -5.04 0.30 -18.53
C ALA A 49 -3.79 0.56 -17.68
N LEU A 50 -2.84 -0.38 -17.69
CA LEU A 50 -1.54 -0.22 -17.00
C LEU A 50 -0.82 1.10 -17.33
N PRO A 51 -0.66 1.48 -18.61
CA PRO A 51 -0.05 2.76 -18.96
C PRO A 51 -0.84 3.96 -18.40
N ALA A 52 -2.16 3.88 -18.32
CA ALA A 52 -2.96 4.99 -17.77
C ALA A 52 -2.73 5.17 -16.26
N VAL A 53 -2.57 4.07 -15.50
CA VAL A 53 -2.23 4.17 -14.07
C VAL A 53 -0.84 4.75 -13.88
N SER A 54 0.13 4.29 -14.65
CA SER A 54 1.50 4.83 -14.61
C SER A 54 1.52 6.33 -14.93
N ALA A 55 0.82 6.76 -15.98
CA ALA A 55 0.72 8.17 -16.37
C ALA A 55 0.09 9.05 -15.28
N LEU A 56 -0.91 8.54 -14.54
CA LEU A 56 -1.52 9.26 -13.43
C LEU A 56 -0.67 9.26 -12.15
N ALA A 57 0.19 8.25 -11.98
CA ALA A 57 1.06 8.10 -10.82
C ALA A 57 2.39 8.86 -10.98
N ALA A 58 2.89 9.01 -12.20
CA ALA A 58 4.16 9.67 -12.51
C ALA A 58 4.28 11.11 -11.96
N PRO A 59 3.26 11.99 -12.06
CA PRO A 59 3.31 13.33 -11.47
C PRO A 59 3.45 13.35 -9.95
N LEU A 60 3.12 12.24 -9.28
CA LEU A 60 3.23 12.08 -7.83
C LEU A 60 4.57 11.47 -7.39
N GLY A 61 5.52 11.32 -8.34
CA GLY A 61 6.82 10.70 -8.13
C GLY A 61 6.77 9.16 -8.05
N VAL A 62 5.69 8.55 -8.51
CA VAL A 62 5.51 7.09 -8.50
C VAL A 62 5.75 6.55 -9.90
N THR A 63 6.90 5.89 -10.07
CA THR A 63 7.28 5.25 -11.35
C THR A 63 6.92 3.78 -11.40
N GLU A 64 6.68 3.14 -10.24
CA GLU A 64 6.43 1.72 -10.13
C GLU A 64 4.95 1.42 -9.91
N VAL A 65 4.39 0.52 -10.74
CA VAL A 65 3.04 -0.01 -10.61
C VAL A 65 3.11 -1.50 -10.29
N SER A 66 2.68 -1.87 -9.09
CA SER A 66 2.61 -3.26 -8.66
C SER A 66 1.34 -3.92 -9.19
N VAL A 67 1.49 -4.99 -9.96
CA VAL A 67 0.38 -5.78 -10.51
C VAL A 67 0.16 -7.02 -9.64
N ASP A 68 -1.06 -7.18 -9.13
CA ASP A 68 -1.46 -8.24 -8.21
C ASP A 68 -0.48 -8.43 -7.04
N PRO A 69 -0.20 -7.38 -6.24
CA PRO A 69 0.64 -7.54 -5.07
C PRO A 69 0.04 -8.61 -4.16
N GLN A 70 0.80 -9.66 -3.90
CA GLN A 70 0.44 -10.57 -2.84
C GLN A 70 0.67 -9.86 -1.52
N LEU A 71 -0.32 -9.87 -0.62
CA LEU A 71 -0.15 -9.52 0.80
C LEU A 71 0.74 -10.57 1.49
N SER A 72 1.96 -10.75 1.00
CA SER A 72 3.00 -11.38 1.80
C SER A 72 3.60 -10.26 2.64
N ALA A 73 2.95 -9.91 3.75
CA ALA A 73 3.65 -9.17 4.79
C ALA A 73 4.75 -10.12 5.31
N PRO A 74 6.05 -9.84 5.09
CA PRO A 74 7.06 -10.58 5.84
C PRO A 74 6.79 -10.30 7.33
N PRO A 75 6.83 -11.33 8.20
CA PRO A 75 6.57 -11.14 9.62
C PRO A 75 7.52 -10.07 10.16
N VAL A 76 6.96 -9.09 10.89
CA VAL A 76 7.76 -8.13 11.66
C VAL A 76 8.65 -8.95 12.60
N ARG A 77 9.95 -9.02 12.29
CA ARG A 77 10.95 -9.46 13.27
C ARG A 77 11.06 -8.33 14.27
N ARG A 78 10.44 -8.49 15.45
CA ARG A 78 10.79 -7.67 16.61
C ARG A 78 12.27 -7.94 16.89
N SER A 79 13.13 -6.94 16.72
CA SER A 79 14.49 -7.00 17.23
C SER A 79 14.42 -7.13 18.76
N PRO A 80 15.06 -8.13 19.38
CA PRO A 80 15.00 -8.35 20.82
C PRO A 80 15.77 -7.33 21.67
N GLU A 81 16.19 -6.18 21.12
CA GLU A 81 17.03 -5.20 21.84
C GLU A 81 16.25 -4.17 22.67
N ASP A 82 14.91 -4.11 22.57
CA ASP A 82 14.06 -3.27 23.42
C ASP A 82 13.72 -3.99 24.74
N THR A 83 14.74 -4.47 25.44
CA THR A 83 14.63 -4.88 26.85
C THR A 83 15.92 -4.52 27.56
N SER A 84 16.23 -3.22 27.57
CA SER A 84 17.11 -2.67 28.60
C SER A 84 16.21 -2.29 29.79
N PRO A 85 16.19 -3.05 30.90
CA PRO A 85 15.61 -2.53 32.13
C PRO A 85 16.50 -1.35 32.56
N LEU A 86 15.96 -0.13 32.49
CA LEU A 86 16.52 1.02 33.17
C LEU A 86 16.53 0.72 34.67
N LEU A 87 17.66 0.22 35.17
CA LEU A 87 17.90 0.05 36.59
C LEU A 87 18.22 1.43 37.19
N LEU A 88 17.18 2.28 37.24
CA LEU A 88 17.14 3.48 38.06
C LEU A 88 16.89 3.03 39.51
N SER A 89 17.95 2.86 40.29
CA SER A 89 17.85 2.89 41.74
C SER A 89 18.53 4.16 42.25
N PHE A 90 17.71 5.03 42.83
CA PHE A 90 18.08 6.28 43.49
C PHE A 90 18.82 6.01 44.81
N PRO A 91 19.66 6.96 45.30
CA PRO A 91 20.45 6.79 46.52
C PRO A 91 19.60 7.05 47.79
N GLY A 92 20.00 6.42 48.89
CA GLY A 92 19.55 6.73 50.26
C GLY A 92 20.69 7.33 51.08
#